data_AF-A0A494Y5Q8-F1
#
_entry.id   AF-A0A494Y5Q8-F1
#
_cell.length_a   1.000
_cell.length_b   1.000
_cell.length_c   1.000
_cell.angle_alpha   90.00
_cell.angle_beta   90.00
_cell.angle_gamma   90.00
#
_symmetry.space_group_name_H-M   'P 1'
#
loop_
_entity.id
_entity.type
_entity.pdbx_description
1 polymer ?
#
loop_
_entity_poly.entity_id
_entity_poly.type
_entity_poly.pdbx_seq_one_letter_code
_entity_poly.pdbx_strand_id
1 'polypeptide(L)'
;MRQLTKLATVVRRMIIVLAGIMLVMWAVDRYWPDKGIKEYIRLLEKDGPVTHYDVDRSFKIDGDTIIVKTMYITPTQVVIHYKDIKGDVGGWSLSNNALKLFDSKGKELMQRSSSAHSSPWGDEGFLHYEGLGNTINSSLTIRFELFDRNFELALPLGKEDDRR
;
A
#
# COMPACT_ATOMS: atom_id res chain seq x y z
N MET A 1 58.26 8.41 3.16
CA MET A 1 57.10 9.31 2.97
C MET A 1 56.24 8.98 1.73
N ARG A 2 56.79 8.85 0.51
CA ARG A 2 56.01 8.57 -0.73
C ARG A 2 55.15 7.28 -0.73
N GLN A 3 55.56 6.25 0.00
CA GLN A 3 54.79 4.99 0.09
C GLN A 3 53.60 5.09 1.05
N LEU A 4 53.72 5.85 2.15
CA LEU A 4 52.65 6.10 3.11
C LEU A 4 51.50 6.91 2.48
N THR A 5 51.80 7.88 1.62
CA THR A 5 50.79 8.64 0.87
C THR A 5 50.06 7.81 -0.18
N LYS A 6 50.75 6.86 -0.83
CA LYS A 6 50.12 5.90 -1.76
C LYS A 6 49.20 4.94 -1.01
N LEU A 7 49.67 4.40 0.13
CA LEU A 7 48.89 3.51 0.98
C LEU A 7 47.62 4.21 1.51
N ALA A 8 47.74 5.44 2.00
CA ALA A 8 46.60 6.25 2.46
C ALA A 8 45.58 6.50 1.33
N THR A 9 46.04 6.74 0.10
CA THR A 9 45.16 6.94 -1.05
C THR A 9 44.41 5.65 -1.43
N VAL A 10 45.08 4.50 -1.37
CA VAL A 10 44.47 3.19 -1.63
C VAL A 10 43.44 2.84 -0.56
N VAL A 11 43.78 3.02 0.72
CA VAL A 11 42.85 2.79 1.86
C VAL A 11 41.63 3.70 1.74
N ARG A 12 41.82 4.99 1.43
CA ARG A 12 40.71 5.93 1.21
C ARG A 12 39.78 5.46 0.08
N ARG A 13 40.33 4.98 -1.04
CA ARG A 13 39.54 4.45 -2.16
C ARG A 13 38.79 3.17 -1.77
N MET A 14 39.40 2.29 -1.00
CA MET A 14 38.73 1.08 -0.47
C MET A 14 37.55 1.42 0.44
N ILE A 15 37.70 2.38 1.36
CA ILE A 15 36.62 2.83 2.23
C ILE A 15 35.46 3.40 1.41
N ILE A 16 35.75 4.21 0.39
CA ILE A 16 34.72 4.77 -0.50
C ILE A 16 33.98 3.68 -1.25
N VAL A 17 34.69 2.67 -1.77
CA VAL A 17 34.07 1.55 -2.47
C VAL A 17 33.19 0.73 -1.54
N LEU A 18 33.67 0.40 -0.34
CA LEU A 18 32.90 -0.35 0.67
C LEU A 18 31.66 0.44 1.11
N ALA A 19 31.81 1.73 1.39
CA ALA A 19 30.69 2.61 1.72
C ALA A 19 29.69 2.67 0.56
N GLY A 20 30.15 2.78 -0.68
CA GLY A 20 29.30 2.76 -1.87
C GLY A 20 28.51 1.47 -2.03
N ILE A 21 29.15 0.31 -1.87
CA ILE A 21 28.48 -1.01 -1.92
C ILE A 21 27.41 -1.10 -0.83
N MET A 22 27.74 -0.69 0.40
CA MET A 22 26.81 -0.71 1.53
C MET A 22 25.61 0.22 1.29
N LEU A 23 25.83 1.38 0.67
CA LEU A 23 24.78 2.32 0.27
C LEU A 23 23.87 1.74 -0.80
N VAL A 24 24.42 1.05 -1.79
CA VAL A 24 23.65 0.34 -2.83
C VAL A 24 22.79 -0.75 -2.21
N MET A 25 23.34 -1.57 -1.31
CA MET A 25 22.57 -2.62 -0.62
C MET A 25 21.43 -2.02 0.22
N TRP A 26 21.72 -0.96 0.99
CA TRP A 26 20.71 -0.25 1.77
C TRP A 26 19.62 0.35 0.88
N ALA A 27 20.00 0.96 -0.24
CA ALA A 27 19.04 1.49 -1.21
C ALA A 27 18.18 0.38 -1.83
N VAL A 28 18.79 -0.72 -2.28
CA VAL A 28 18.05 -1.86 -2.85
C VAL A 28 17.04 -2.41 -1.85
N ASP A 29 17.41 -2.60 -0.58
CA ASP A 29 16.48 -3.14 0.42
C ASP A 29 15.38 -2.15 0.82
N ARG A 30 15.71 -0.85 0.90
CA ARG A 30 14.75 0.23 1.17
C ARG A 30 13.73 0.40 0.04
N TYR A 31 14.17 0.24 -1.21
CA TYR A 31 13.41 0.64 -2.40
C TYR A 31 12.85 -0.53 -3.21
N TRP A 32 12.97 -1.79 -2.77
CA TRP A 32 12.32 -2.92 -3.46
C TRP A 32 10.85 -3.03 -3.03
N PRO A 33 9.88 -2.65 -3.89
CA PRO A 33 8.48 -2.45 -3.49
C PRO A 33 7.77 -3.76 -3.13
N ASP A 34 8.16 -4.88 -3.74
CA ASP A 34 7.37 -6.12 -3.67
C ASP A 34 7.63 -6.97 -2.43
N LYS A 35 8.75 -6.77 -1.72
CA LYS A 35 9.09 -7.60 -0.54
C LYS A 35 8.08 -7.40 0.59
N GLY A 36 7.74 -6.16 0.89
CA GLY A 36 6.83 -5.82 2.00
C GLY A 36 5.42 -6.37 1.79
N ILE A 37 4.90 -6.29 0.55
CA ILE A 37 3.55 -6.77 0.22
C ILE A 37 3.47 -8.30 0.35
N LYS A 38 4.49 -9.03 -0.13
CA LYS A 38 4.50 -10.49 -0.07
C LYS A 38 4.56 -11.03 1.37
N GLU A 39 5.36 -10.40 2.23
CA GLU A 39 5.39 -10.76 3.65
C GLU A 39 4.07 -10.43 4.34
N TYR A 40 3.43 -9.33 3.95
CA TYR A 40 2.14 -8.93 4.49
C TYR A 40 1.01 -9.89 4.09
N ILE A 41 0.96 -10.36 2.84
CA ILE A 41 0.00 -11.40 2.41
C ILE A 41 0.17 -12.67 3.24
N ARG A 42 1.40 -13.11 3.51
CA ARG A 42 1.67 -14.27 4.38
C ARG A 42 1.18 -14.08 5.80
N LEU A 43 1.12 -12.85 6.30
CA LEU A 43 0.52 -12.57 7.62
C LEU A 43 -1.00 -12.72 7.56
N LEU A 44 -1.65 -12.27 6.49
CA LEU A 44 -3.09 -12.42 6.28
C LEU A 44 -3.51 -13.89 6.11
N GLU A 45 -2.67 -14.72 5.48
CA GLU A 45 -2.91 -16.18 5.34
C GLU A 45 -3.00 -16.91 6.69
N LYS A 46 -2.44 -16.34 7.77
CA LYS A 46 -2.60 -16.91 9.12
C LYS A 46 -4.03 -16.78 9.65
N ASP A 47 -4.79 -15.83 9.15
CA ASP A 47 -6.19 -15.61 9.54
C ASP A 47 -7.16 -16.55 8.82
N GLY A 48 -6.67 -17.32 7.83
CA GLY A 48 -7.46 -18.26 7.03
C GLY A 48 -7.29 -18.03 5.53
N PRO A 49 -8.19 -18.59 4.69
CA PRO A 49 -8.13 -18.40 3.25
C PRO A 49 -8.25 -16.91 2.88
N VAL A 50 -7.28 -16.41 2.12
CA VAL A 50 -7.25 -15.03 1.63
C VAL A 50 -7.80 -15.01 0.21
N THR A 51 -8.82 -14.20 -0.03
CA THR A 51 -9.31 -13.91 -1.39
C THR A 51 -8.77 -12.58 -1.85
N HIS A 52 -8.19 -12.56 -3.05
CA HIS A 52 -7.58 -11.39 -3.66
C HIS A 52 -8.50 -10.82 -4.73
N TYR A 53 -8.75 -9.51 -4.67
CA TYR A 53 -9.49 -8.78 -5.69
C TYR A 53 -8.61 -7.65 -6.21
N ASP A 54 -8.18 -7.75 -7.46
CA ASP A 54 -7.48 -6.66 -8.13
C ASP A 54 -8.50 -5.61 -8.56
N VAL A 55 -8.39 -4.44 -7.95
CA VAL A 55 -9.31 -3.32 -8.18
C VAL A 55 -8.74 -2.40 -9.24
N ASP A 56 -7.47 -2.02 -9.07
CA ASP A 56 -6.70 -1.07 -9.91
C ASP A 56 -7.53 0.13 -10.40
N ARG A 57 -8.24 0.76 -9.47
CA ARG A 57 -9.03 1.96 -9.73
C ARG A 57 -8.35 3.15 -9.12
N SER A 58 -8.24 4.22 -9.90
CA SER A 58 -7.69 5.49 -9.45
C SER A 58 -8.71 6.61 -9.55
N PHE A 59 -8.57 7.57 -8.65
CA PHE A 59 -9.33 8.81 -8.67
C PHE A 59 -8.40 9.98 -8.32
N LYS A 60 -8.71 11.14 -8.87
CA LYS A 60 -7.91 12.36 -8.71
C LYS A 60 -8.64 13.34 -7.83
N ILE A 61 -7.92 13.92 -6.88
CA ILE A 61 -8.43 14.89 -5.92
C ILE A 61 -7.37 15.99 -5.76
N ASP A 62 -7.67 17.22 -6.15
CA ASP A 62 -6.77 18.38 -6.05
C ASP A 62 -5.34 18.17 -6.59
N GLY A 63 -5.20 17.35 -7.63
CA GLY A 63 -3.90 17.02 -8.23
C GLY A 63 -3.24 15.77 -7.65
N ASP A 64 -3.67 15.32 -6.48
CA ASP A 64 -3.25 14.03 -5.91
C ASP A 64 -4.02 12.89 -6.59
N THR A 65 -3.36 11.76 -6.80
CA THR A 65 -3.95 10.57 -7.44
C THR A 65 -3.94 9.42 -6.44
N ILE A 66 -5.14 9.03 -6.03
CA ILE A 66 -5.35 7.91 -5.12
C ILE A 66 -5.68 6.69 -5.95
N ILE A 67 -4.96 5.60 -5.72
CA ILE A 67 -5.07 4.33 -6.42
C ILE A 67 -5.42 3.26 -5.41
N VAL A 68 -6.60 2.64 -5.54
CA VAL A 68 -6.96 1.41 -4.83
C VAL A 68 -6.44 0.25 -5.68
N LYS A 69 -5.38 -0.40 -5.22
CA LYS A 69 -4.69 -1.46 -5.97
C LYS A 69 -5.40 -2.79 -5.84
N THR A 70 -5.39 -3.32 -4.62
CA THR A 70 -5.86 -4.67 -4.33
C THR A 70 -6.64 -4.67 -3.03
N MET A 71 -7.65 -5.52 -2.96
CA MET A 71 -8.40 -5.80 -1.74
C MET A 71 -8.21 -7.26 -1.36
N TYR A 72 -7.94 -7.48 -0.08
CA TYR A 72 -7.77 -8.80 0.51
C TYR A 72 -8.91 -9.07 1.48
N ILE A 73 -9.59 -10.20 1.32
CA ILE A 73 -10.68 -10.61 2.21
C ILE A 73 -10.24 -11.87 2.95
N THR A 74 -10.29 -11.83 4.27
CA THR A 74 -10.11 -12.98 5.16
C THR A 74 -11.39 -13.19 6.00
N PRO A 75 -11.53 -14.31 6.71
CA PRO A 75 -12.66 -14.53 7.61
C PRO A 75 -12.78 -13.47 8.72
N THR A 76 -11.66 -12.85 9.12
CA THR A 76 -11.58 -11.96 10.28
C THR A 76 -11.53 -10.47 9.91
N GLN A 77 -11.05 -10.15 8.71
CA GLN A 77 -10.82 -8.77 8.28
C GLN A 77 -10.93 -8.58 6.76
N VAL A 78 -11.21 -7.35 6.36
CA VAL A 78 -11.04 -6.88 4.97
C VAL A 78 -9.90 -5.88 4.97
N VAL A 79 -8.96 -6.03 4.03
CA VAL A 79 -7.80 -5.15 3.91
C VAL A 79 -7.77 -4.50 2.53
N ILE A 80 -7.65 -3.18 2.50
CA ILE A 80 -7.51 -2.40 1.27
C ILE A 80 -6.07 -1.95 1.15
N HIS A 81 -5.42 -2.29 0.04
CA HIS A 81 -4.11 -1.80 -0.35
C HIS A 81 -4.27 -0.60 -1.29
N TYR A 82 -3.73 0.54 -0.86
CA TYR A 82 -3.83 1.79 -1.61
C TYR A 82 -2.46 2.41 -1.84
N LYS A 83 -2.39 3.25 -2.88
CA LYS A 83 -1.26 4.12 -3.17
C LYS A 83 -1.76 5.53 -3.44
N ASP A 84 -1.18 6.49 -2.77
CA ASP A 84 -1.43 7.91 -2.93
C ASP A 84 -0.23 8.55 -3.63
N ILE A 85 -0.43 9.11 -4.82
CA ILE A 85 0.59 9.81 -5.59
C ILE A 85 0.34 11.30 -5.46
N LYS A 86 1.20 11.99 -4.72
CA LYS A 86 1.10 13.43 -4.50
C LYS A 86 1.43 14.19 -5.79
N GLY A 87 0.52 15.06 -6.21
CA GLY A 87 0.68 15.90 -7.40
C GLY A 87 1.56 17.11 -7.15
N ASP A 88 1.55 17.65 -5.92
CA ASP A 88 2.35 18.81 -5.53
C ASP A 88 3.01 18.61 -4.15
N VAL A 89 4.10 19.34 -3.89
CA VAL A 89 4.92 19.23 -2.65
C VAL A 89 4.11 19.61 -1.38
N GLY A 90 2.95 20.23 -1.55
CA GLY A 90 1.99 20.57 -0.50
C GLY A 90 0.69 19.76 -0.53
N GLY A 91 0.63 18.67 -1.31
CA GLY A 91 -0.55 17.80 -1.42
C GLY A 91 -1.00 17.26 -0.06
N TRP A 92 -2.30 17.04 0.09
CA TRP A 92 -2.88 16.59 1.35
C TRP A 92 -2.52 15.13 1.57
N SER A 93 -2.04 14.77 2.77
CA SER A 93 -1.96 13.35 3.12
C SER A 93 -3.38 12.79 3.20
N LEU A 94 -3.64 11.72 2.46
CA LEU A 94 -4.83 10.90 2.61
C LEU A 94 -5.05 10.58 4.10
N SER A 95 -6.11 11.13 4.69
CA SER A 95 -6.48 10.75 6.05
C SER A 95 -6.84 9.27 6.05
N ASN A 96 -6.26 8.51 6.98
CA ASN A 96 -6.54 7.08 7.09
C ASN A 96 -8.04 6.77 7.30
N ASN A 97 -8.84 7.75 7.72
CA ASN A 97 -10.29 7.61 7.92
C ASN A 97 -11.12 8.11 6.73
N ALA A 98 -10.48 8.63 5.68
CA ALA A 98 -11.18 9.15 4.50
C ALA A 98 -11.81 8.03 3.66
N LEU A 99 -11.26 6.82 3.73
CA LEU A 99 -11.81 5.65 3.05
C LEU A 99 -12.71 4.88 4.02
N LYS A 100 -14.00 4.86 3.72
CA LYS A 100 -14.99 4.07 4.41
C LYS A 100 -15.42 2.92 3.53
N LEU A 101 -15.63 1.76 4.14
CA LEU A 101 -16.04 0.55 3.44
C LEU A 101 -17.46 0.19 3.87
N PHE A 102 -18.34 -0.01 2.89
CA PHE A 102 -19.74 -0.36 3.11
C PHE A 102 -20.03 -1.75 2.56
N ASP A 103 -20.78 -2.55 3.32
CA ASP A 103 -21.37 -3.80 2.86
C ASP A 103 -22.53 -3.51 1.88
N SER A 104 -22.94 -4.51 1.12
CA SER A 104 -24.11 -4.58 0.25
C SER A 104 -25.41 -4.08 0.88
N LYS A 105 -25.52 -4.12 2.21
CA LYS A 105 -26.67 -3.61 2.98
C LYS A 105 -26.56 -2.13 3.33
N GLY A 106 -25.51 -1.44 2.88
CA GLY A 106 -25.19 -0.06 3.24
C GLY A 106 -24.65 0.10 4.67
N LYS A 107 -24.25 -0.99 5.33
CA LYS A 107 -23.64 -0.94 6.66
C LYS A 107 -22.15 -0.61 6.54
N GLU A 108 -21.69 0.43 7.22
CA GLU A 108 -20.27 0.77 7.32
C GLU A 108 -19.52 -0.30 8.13
N LEU A 109 -18.40 -0.79 7.60
CA LEU A 109 -17.47 -1.67 8.29
C LEU A 109 -16.51 -0.84 9.11
N MET A 110 -16.33 -1.21 10.38
CA MET A 110 -15.49 -0.45 11.29
C MET A 110 -14.02 -0.66 10.93
N GLN A 111 -13.32 0.45 10.66
CA GLN A 111 -11.87 0.44 10.49
C GLN A 111 -11.19 0.14 11.83
N ARG A 112 -10.29 -0.84 11.83
CA ARG A 112 -9.56 -1.29 13.02
C ARG A 112 -8.18 -0.68 13.11
N SER A 113 -7.50 -0.56 11.98
CA SER A 113 -6.14 -0.02 11.92
C SER A 113 -5.79 0.43 10.51
N SER A 114 -4.69 1.17 10.41
CA SER A 114 -4.13 1.65 9.15
C SER A 114 -2.61 1.66 9.25
N SER A 115 -1.93 1.31 8.17
CA SER A 115 -0.49 1.50 8.04
C SER A 115 -0.21 2.21 6.72
N ALA A 116 0.80 3.08 6.71
CA ALA A 116 1.24 3.79 5.53
C ALA A 116 2.76 3.93 5.55
N HIS A 117 3.37 3.83 4.38
CA HIS A 117 4.78 4.04 4.17
C HIS A 117 4.97 5.11 3.11
N SER A 118 5.67 6.18 3.48
CA SER A 118 5.97 7.28 2.57
C SER A 118 7.22 7.01 1.75
N SER A 119 7.12 7.27 0.45
CA SER A 119 8.22 7.24 -0.49
C SER A 119 8.28 8.53 -1.33
N PRO A 120 9.38 8.80 -2.05
CA PRO A 120 9.45 9.95 -2.96
C PRO A 120 8.40 9.93 -4.09
N TRP A 121 7.78 8.77 -4.36
CA TRP A 121 6.82 8.56 -5.45
C TRP A 121 5.37 8.52 -4.96
N GLY A 122 5.13 8.89 -3.70
CA GLY A 122 3.85 8.79 -3.03
C GLY A 122 3.87 7.94 -1.76
N ASP A 123 2.73 7.92 -1.09
CA ASP A 123 2.47 7.10 0.10
C ASP A 123 1.79 5.79 -0.32
N GLU A 124 2.17 4.68 0.29
CA GLU A 124 1.56 3.36 0.02
C GLU A 124 1.19 2.70 1.34
N GLY A 125 -0.01 2.14 1.44
CA GLY A 125 -0.55 1.74 2.73
C GLY A 125 -1.64 0.69 2.67
N PHE A 126 -1.99 0.21 3.87
CA PHE A 126 -3.03 -0.78 4.10
C PHE A 126 -4.05 -0.24 5.10
N LEU A 127 -5.33 -0.37 4.79
CA LEU A 127 -6.44 -0.08 5.69
C LEU A 127 -7.11 -1.38 6.08
N HIS A 128 -7.28 -1.60 7.38
CA HIS A 128 -7.89 -2.80 7.94
C HIS A 128 -9.29 -2.52 8.44
N TYR A 129 -10.25 -3.32 7.99
CA TYR A 129 -11.64 -3.29 8.41
C TYR A 129 -12.04 -4.61 9.05
N GLU A 130 -13.13 -4.57 9.79
CA GLU A 130 -13.77 -5.79 10.28
C GLU A 130 -14.17 -6.73 9.13
N GLY A 131 -14.03 -8.03 9.36
CA GLY A 131 -14.38 -9.06 8.40
C GLY A 131 -15.86 -9.09 8.07
N LEU A 132 -16.19 -9.58 6.88
CA LEU A 132 -17.58 -9.68 6.39
C LEU A 132 -18.40 -10.78 7.08
N GLY A 133 -17.79 -11.57 7.96
CA GLY A 133 -18.39 -12.78 8.51
C GLY A 133 -18.76 -13.77 7.41
N ASN A 134 -19.95 -14.37 7.48
CA ASN A 134 -20.44 -15.35 6.49
C ASN A 134 -20.98 -14.72 5.19
N THR A 135 -20.76 -13.42 4.98
CA THR A 135 -21.40 -12.65 3.89
C THR A 135 -20.52 -12.54 2.65
N ILE A 136 -19.80 -13.61 2.27
CA ILE A 136 -18.80 -13.60 1.18
C ILE A 136 -19.41 -13.26 -0.20
N ASN A 137 -20.73 -13.36 -0.36
CA ASN A 137 -21.45 -13.07 -1.62
C ASN A 137 -21.96 -11.63 -1.73
N SER A 138 -21.47 -10.70 -0.91
CA SER A 138 -21.97 -9.33 -0.85
C SER A 138 -21.08 -8.37 -1.65
N SER A 139 -21.67 -7.55 -2.53
CA SER A 139 -20.93 -6.45 -3.18
C SER A 139 -20.44 -5.47 -2.11
N LEU A 140 -19.17 -5.05 -2.19
CA LEU A 140 -18.63 -4.01 -1.32
C LEU A 140 -18.67 -2.66 -2.01
N THR A 141 -18.87 -1.59 -1.26
CA THR A 141 -18.75 -0.23 -1.79
C THR A 141 -17.69 0.51 -0.98
N ILE A 142 -16.63 0.94 -1.65
CA ILE A 142 -15.69 1.89 -1.06
C ILE A 142 -16.28 3.27 -1.27
N ARG A 143 -16.51 4.00 -0.17
CA ARG A 143 -16.84 5.41 -0.21
C ARG A 143 -15.66 6.19 0.35
N PHE A 144 -15.05 7.01 -0.48
CA PHE A 144 -14.14 8.04 -0.03
C PHE A 144 -14.97 9.25 0.40
N GLU A 145 -14.83 9.67 1.65
CA GLU A 145 -15.49 10.85 2.22
C GLU A 145 -14.43 11.68 2.95
N LEU A 146 -14.06 12.81 2.36
CA LEU A 146 -13.13 13.77 2.95
C LEU A 146 -13.67 15.18 2.77
N PHE A 147 -14.15 15.77 3.88
CA PHE A 147 -14.80 17.08 3.92
C PHE A 147 -15.99 17.20 2.96
N ASP A 148 -15.82 17.92 1.86
CA ASP A 148 -16.83 18.17 0.81
C ASP A 148 -16.70 17.21 -0.38
N ARG A 149 -15.71 16.31 -0.38
CA ARG A 149 -15.44 15.37 -1.47
C ARG A 149 -15.96 13.99 -1.14
N ASN A 150 -16.85 13.52 -2.01
CA ASN A 150 -17.40 12.19 -1.95
C ASN A 150 -17.11 11.45 -3.25
N PHE A 151 -16.56 10.25 -3.14
CA PHE A 151 -16.41 9.33 -4.26
C PHE A 151 -16.89 7.95 -3.84
N GLU A 152 -17.64 7.29 -4.70
CA GLU A 152 -18.15 5.95 -4.46
C GLU A 152 -17.66 5.01 -5.55
N LEU A 153 -17.08 3.90 -5.12
CA LEU A 153 -16.65 2.81 -5.99
C LEU A 153 -17.33 1.53 -5.54
N ALA A 154 -18.25 1.05 -6.36
CA ALA A 154 -18.81 -0.29 -6.19
C ALA A 154 -17.77 -1.34 -6.62
N LEU A 155 -17.45 -2.24 -5.70
CA LEU A 155 -16.60 -3.40 -5.90
C LEU A 155 -17.49 -4.64 -5.98
N PRO A 156 -17.75 -5.16 -7.18
CA PRO A 156 -18.48 -6.42 -7.31
C PRO A 156 -17.61 -7.55 -6.74
N LEU A 157 -18.05 -8.17 -5.64
CA LEU A 157 -17.47 -9.44 -5.18
C LEU A 157 -18.07 -10.58 -6.01
N GLY A 158 -17.68 -10.65 -7.29
CA GLY A 158 -17.98 -11.77 -8.17
C GLY A 158 -16.71 -12.58 -8.40
N LYS A 159 -16.84 -13.91 -8.52
CA LYS A 159 -15.78 -14.69 -9.16
C LYS A 159 -15.67 -14.18 -10.59
N GLU A 160 -14.62 -13.41 -10.87
CA GLU A 160 -14.24 -13.07 -12.23
C GLU A 160 -13.57 -14.31 -12.84
N ASP A 161 -14.42 -15.27 -13.22
CA ASP A 161 -14.10 -16.40 -14.09
C ASP A 161 -14.24 -15.96 -15.56
N ASP A 162 -13.71 -14.78 -15.89
CA ASP A 162 -13.68 -14.28 -17.26
C ASP A 162 -12.39 -13.50 -17.50
N ARG A 163 -11.28 -14.24 -17.50
CA ARG A 163 -10.16 -13.89 -18.39
C ARG A 163 -10.59 -14.23 -19.82
N ARG A 164 -10.75 -13.22 -20.65
CA ARG A 164 -10.54 -13.34 -22.10
C ARG A 164 -9.62 -12.24 -22.59
#